data_AF-X1EE08-F1
#
_entry.id   AF-X1EE08-F1
#
_cell.length_a   1.000
_cell.length_b   1.000
_cell.length_c   1.000
_cell.angle_alpha   90.00
_cell.angle_beta   90.00
_cell.angle_gamma   90.00
#
_symmetry.space_group_name_H-M   'P 1'
#
loop_
_entity.id
_entity.type
_entity.pdbx_description
1 polymer ?
#
loop_
_entity_poly.entity_id
_entity_poly.type
_entity_poly.pdbx_seq_one_letter_code
_entity_poly.pdbx_strand_id
1 'polypeptide(L)' 'MLGLRYAFITSVTRDDLSDGGASLFAATIRAIKERTPGVKIEVLIPDFKGDEKALEQVARAQPDILNHNLETTERLYPQI' A
#
# COMPACT_ATOMS: atom_id res chain seq x y z
N MET A 1 1.69 -10.77 21.31
CA MET A 1 1.09 -9.95 20.24
C MET A 1 1.34 -8.48 20.57
N LEU A 2 1.62 -7.60 19.60
CA LEU A 2 2.09 -6.22 19.86
C LEU A 2 1.02 -5.25 20.39
N GLY A 3 -0.27 -5.60 20.37
CA GLY A 3 -1.34 -4.75 20.90
C GLY A 3 -1.51 -3.41 20.15
N LEU A 4 -1.17 -3.38 18.86
CA LEU A 4 -1.28 -2.18 18.03
C LEU A 4 -2.74 -1.75 17.93
N ARG A 5 -2.97 -0.43 17.93
CA ARG A 5 -4.26 0.19 17.56
C ARG A 5 -4.24 0.72 16.13
N TYR A 6 -3.04 0.89 15.58
CA TYR A 6 -2.78 1.48 14.28
C TYR A 6 -1.55 0.80 13.66
N ALA A 7 -1.62 0.47 12.37
CA ALA A 7 -0.53 -0.14 11.62
C ALA A 7 -0.32 0.65 10.33
N PHE A 8 0.93 1.06 10.10
CA PHE A 8 1.38 1.68 8.85
C PHE A 8 2.16 0.64 8.05
N ILE A 9 1.81 0.46 6.77
CA ILE A 9 2.35 -0.59 5.91
C ILE A 9 2.92 0.06 4.65
N THR A 10 4.14 -0.31 4.28
CA THR A 10 4.76 0.09 3.02
C THR A 10 5.63 -1.04 2.47
N SER A 11 6.11 -0.90 1.24
CA SER A 11 7.01 -1.87 0.61
C SER A 11 8.04 -1.17 -0.26
N VAL A 12 9.10 -1.91 -0.60
CA VAL A 12 9.92 -1.56 -1.76
C VAL A 12 9.10 -1.75 -3.04
N THR A 13 9.50 -1.07 -4.12
CA THR A 13 8.92 -1.28 -5.45
C THR A 13 9.21 -2.70 -5.93
N ARG A 14 8.20 -3.36 -6.50
CA ARG A 14 8.28 -4.76 -6.98
C ARG A 14 7.98 -4.85 -8.47
N ASP A 15 8.79 -4.13 -9.25
CA ASP A 15 8.73 -4.11 -10.72
C ASP A 15 8.98 -5.48 -11.36
N ASP A 16 9.56 -6.40 -10.61
CA ASP A 16 9.75 -7.80 -10.99
C ASP A 16 8.45 -8.61 -10.97
N LEU A 17 7.40 -8.12 -10.30
CA LEU A 17 6.09 -8.74 -10.25
C LEU A 17 5.12 -8.10 -11.24
N SER A 18 4.25 -8.93 -11.82
CA SER A 18 3.26 -8.47 -12.81
C SER A 18 2.22 -7.48 -12.27
N ASP A 19 2.00 -7.45 -10.96
CA ASP A 19 1.05 -6.54 -10.28
C ASP A 19 1.75 -5.48 -9.42
N GLY A 20 3.07 -5.32 -9.57
CA GLY A 20 3.86 -4.38 -8.78
C GLY A 20 3.86 -4.65 -7.26
N GLY A 21 3.41 -5.84 -6.82
CA GLY A 21 3.25 -6.20 -5.41
C GLY A 21 1.89 -5.87 -4.79
N ALA A 22 0.90 -5.43 -5.56
CA ALA A 22 -0.44 -5.11 -5.05
C ALA A 22 -1.11 -6.28 -4.32
N SER A 23 -0.91 -7.53 -4.78
CA SER A 23 -1.37 -8.74 -4.08
C SER A 23 -0.80 -8.89 -2.68
N LEU A 24 0.44 -8.50 -2.46
CA LEU A 24 1.09 -8.56 -1.15
C LEU A 24 0.48 -7.53 -0.19
N PHE A 25 0.20 -6.31 -0.65
CA PHE A 25 -0.53 -5.33 0.14
C PHE A 25 -1.91 -5.85 0.52
N ALA A 26 -2.69 -6.31 -0.46
CA ALA A 26 -4.04 -6.83 -0.22
C ALA A 26 -4.07 -8.01 0.76
N ALA A 27 -3.13 -8.96 0.61
CA ALA A 27 -3.00 -10.10 1.51
C ALA A 27 -2.62 -9.66 2.94
N THR A 28 -1.69 -8.72 3.07
CA THR A 28 -1.26 -8.18 4.38
C THR A 28 -2.41 -7.50 5.10
N ILE A 29 -3.17 -6.64 4.41
CA ILE A 29 -4.32 -5.93 4.99
C ILE A 29 -5.35 -6.93 5.52
N ARG A 30 -5.74 -7.93 4.71
CA ARG A 30 -6.72 -8.96 5.10
C ARG A 30 -6.22 -9.75 6.31
N ALA A 31 -4.97 -10.20 6.29
CA ALA A 31 -4.39 -10.96 7.39
C ALA A 31 -4.35 -10.17 8.71
N ILE A 32 -4.07 -8.86 8.66
CA ILE A 32 -4.09 -8.01 9.86
C ILE A 32 -5.52 -7.87 10.38
N LYS A 33 -6.50 -7.60 9.51
CA LYS A 33 -7.90 -7.47 9.91
C LYS A 33 -8.47 -8.75 10.51
N GLU A 34 -8.11 -9.90 9.97
CA GLU A 34 -8.52 -11.21 10.48
C GLU A 34 -7.91 -11.50 11.85
N ARG A 35 -6.61 -11.22 12.03
CA ARG A 35 -5.88 -11.56 13.25
C ARG A 35 -6.08 -10.55 14.37
N THR A 36 -6.26 -9.27 14.03
CA THR A 36 -6.35 -8.17 14.99
C THR A 36 -7.52 -7.24 14.63
N PRO A 37 -8.76 -7.69 14.82
CA PRO A 37 -9.93 -6.86 14.54
C PRO A 37 -9.87 -5.52 15.28
N GLY A 38 -10.17 -4.43 14.58
CA GLY A 38 -10.20 -3.07 15.15
C GLY A 38 -8.89 -2.28 15.05
N VAL A 39 -7.80 -2.88 14.56
CA VAL A 39 -6.61 -2.12 14.13
C VAL A 39 -6.97 -1.26 12.92
N LYS A 40 -6.62 0.03 12.98
CA LYS A 40 -6.63 0.91 11.81
C LYS A 40 -5.39 0.67 10.95
N ILE A 41 -5.56 0.62 9.64
CA ILE A 41 -4.51 0.29 8.68
C ILE A 41 -4.33 1.45 7.70
N GLU A 42 -3.12 2.02 7.66
CA GLU A 42 -2.68 2.92 6.59
C GLU A 42 -1.68 2.21 5.70
N VAL A 43 -1.82 2.39 4.39
CA VAL A 43 -0.85 1.90 3.40
C VAL A 43 -0.21 3.06 2.66
N LEU A 44 1.10 3.00 2.48
CA LEU A 44 1.86 3.84 1.56
C LEU A 44 2.32 2.96 0.39
N ILE A 45 1.64 3.11 -0.74
CA ILE A 45 1.85 2.29 -1.95
C ILE A 45 2.87 2.92 -2.90
N PRO A 46 3.59 2.12 -3.70
CA PRO A 46 4.28 2.62 -4.88
C PRO A 46 3.27 3.09 -5.93
N ASP A 47 3.74 3.67 -7.03
CA ASP A 47 2.90 4.16 -8.12
C ASP A 47 2.24 3.04 -8.97
N PHE A 48 2.65 1.78 -8.76
CA PHE A 48 2.28 0.62 -9.58
C PHE A 48 2.45 0.85 -11.09
N LYS A 49 3.35 1.76 -11.50
CA LYS A 49 3.50 2.23 -12.88
C LYS A 49 2.19 2.71 -13.52
N GLY A 50 1.24 3.18 -12.70
CA GLY A 50 -0.09 3.59 -13.15
C GLY A 50 -1.05 2.43 -13.46
N ASP A 51 -0.78 1.20 -13.02
CA ASP A 51 -1.72 0.09 -13.19
C ASP A 51 -2.94 0.25 -12.27
N GLU A 52 -4.07 0.66 -12.87
CA GLU A 52 -5.34 0.84 -12.17
C GLU A 52 -5.86 -0.45 -11.52
N LYS A 53 -5.56 -1.63 -12.09
CA LYS A 53 -6.00 -2.92 -11.50
C LYS A 53 -5.20 -3.24 -10.25
N ALA A 54 -3.91 -2.94 -10.25
CA ALA A 54 -3.05 -3.09 -9.08
C ALA A 54 -3.54 -2.16 -7.94
N LEU A 55 -3.82 -0.89 -8.27
CA LEU A 55 -4.40 0.06 -7.32
C LEU A 55 -5.76 -0.41 -6.78
N GLU A 56 -6.66 -0.82 -7.67
CA GLU A 56 -7.99 -1.30 -7.30
C GLU A 56 -7.90 -2.52 -6.38
N GLN A 57 -6.96 -3.42 -6.62
CA GLN A 57 -6.74 -4.60 -5.80
C GLN A 57 -6.37 -4.25 -4.35
N VAL A 58 -5.52 -3.23 -4.14
CA VAL A 58 -5.20 -2.72 -2.80
C VAL A 58 -6.41 -2.04 -2.17
N ALA A 59 -7.11 -1.17 -2.92
CA ALA A 59 -8.29 -0.47 -2.44
C ALA A 59 -9.42 -1.43 -2.01
N ARG A 60 -9.64 -2.52 -2.76
CA ARG A 60 -10.61 -3.57 -2.43
C ARG A 60 -10.25 -4.37 -1.17
N ALA A 61 -9.01 -4.33 -0.71
CA ALA A 61 -8.64 -4.87 0.61
C ALA A 61 -9.07 -3.95 1.76
N GLN A 62 -9.57 -2.75 1.45
CA GLN A 62 -10.17 -1.77 2.37
C GLN A 62 -9.19 -1.31 3.46
N PRO A 63 -8.00 -0.78 3.16
CA PRO A 63 -7.24 -0.05 4.18
C PRO A 63 -8.08 1.14 4.69
N ASP A 64 -7.84 1.58 5.92
CA ASP A 64 -8.49 2.77 6.48
C ASP A 64 -7.97 4.06 5.81
N ILE A 65 -6.67 4.06 5.42
CA ILE A 65 -6.04 5.15 4.67
C ILE A 65 -5.20 4.54 3.55
N LEU A 66 -5.37 5.05 2.33
CA LEU A 66 -4.54 4.76 1.17
C LEU A 66 -3.74 6.01 0.82
N ASN A 67 -2.43 5.90 0.89
CA ASN A 67 -1.48 7.00 0.72
C ASN A 67 -0.48 6.69 -0.40
N HIS A 68 -0.04 7.72 -1.09
CA HIS A 68 1.01 7.70 -2.10
C HIS A 68 1.70 9.06 -2.10
N ASN A 69 3.03 9.07 -1.97
CA ASN A 69 3.79 10.31 -1.94
C ASN A 69 4.17 10.73 -3.36
N LEU A 70 3.97 12.01 -3.68
CA LEU A 70 4.55 12.63 -4.89
C LEU A 70 6.05 12.93 -4.73
N GLU A 71 6.54 12.94 -3.49
CA GLU A 71 7.91 13.22 -3.03
C GLU A 71 8.46 14.62 -3.32
N THR A 72 8.18 15.18 -4.49
CA THR A 72 8.67 16.49 -4.91
C THR A 72 7.71 17.19 -5.88
N THR A 73 8.02 18.44 -6.22
CA THR A 73 7.29 19.18 -7.25
C THR A 73 7.59 18.65 -8.65
N GLU A 74 6.64 18.77 -9.58
CA GLU A 74 6.75 18.31 -10.99
C GLU A 74 8.08 18.68 -11.66
N ARG A 75 8.53 19.93 -11.50
CA ARG A 75 9.79 20.42 -12.09
C ARG A 75 11.04 19.65 -11.64
N LEU A 76 11.03 19.11 -10.42
CA LEU A 76 12.16 18.40 -9.83
C LEU A 76 12.07 16.89 -9.99
N TYR A 77 10.89 16.35 -10.33
CA TYR A 77 10.66 14.90 -10.41
C TYR A 77 11.66 14.15 -11.33
N PRO A 78 12.05 14.66 -12.52
CA PRO A 78 13.02 13.98 -13.38
C PRO A 78 14.47 13.96 -12.84
N GLN A 79 14.75 14.70 -11.75
CA GLN A 79 16.08 14.82 -11.16
C GLN A 79 16.27 13.90 -9.95
N ILE A 80 15.22 13.16 -9.57
CA ILE A 80 15.18 12.26 -8.41
C ILE A 80 15.09 10.81 -8.90
#